data_AF-A0A2R6PNE5-F1
#
_entry.id   AF-A0A2R6PNE5-F1
#
_cell.length_a   1.000
_cell.length_b   1.000
_cell.length_c   1.000
_cell.angle_alpha   90.00
_cell.angle_beta   90.00
_cell.angle_gamma   90.00
#
_symmetry.space_group_name_H-M   'P 1'
#
loop_
_entity.id
_entity.type
_entity.pdbx_description
1 polymer ?
#
loop_
_entity_poly.entity_id
_entity_poly.type
_entity_poly.pdbx_seq_one_letter_code
_entity_poly.pdbx_strand_id
1 'polypeptide(L)'
;MIKSIMDTVTIPVMAKARIGHFVEAQILQAVGVDYIDESEVLTPADEEHHINKHAYKVPFVCGARNLGEALRRISEGAAFIRTKGEAGTGNVVEAVRHQRAMMSEIRKASVMSEEELYAYAKDIQAPFHLLKETARLKRLPVVNFAAGGIATPGT
;
A
#
# COMPACT_ATOMS: atom_id res chain seq x y z
N MET A 1 25.54 0.81 0.60
CA MET A 1 24.64 1.84 1.14
C MET A 1 23.57 1.26 2.06
N ILE A 2 22.70 0.33 1.62
CA ILE A 2 21.64 -0.22 2.50
C ILE A 2 22.23 -0.93 3.74
N LYS A 3 23.19 -1.85 3.53
CA LYS A 3 23.87 -2.57 4.64
C LYS A 3 24.47 -1.62 5.68
N SER A 4 25.19 -0.58 5.24
CA SER A 4 25.78 0.39 6.17
C SER A 4 24.74 1.15 7.01
N ILE A 5 23.55 1.42 6.47
CA ILE A 5 22.46 2.02 7.24
C ILE A 5 21.95 1.02 8.28
N MET A 6 21.70 -0.23 7.87
CA MET A 6 21.25 -1.30 8.77
C MET A 6 22.23 -1.55 9.91
N ASP A 7 23.54 -1.51 9.64
CA ASP A 7 24.59 -1.70 10.65
C ASP A 7 24.67 -0.52 11.65
N THR A 8 24.08 0.63 11.32
CA THR A 8 24.14 1.85 12.13
C THR A 8 22.94 2.01 13.07
N VAL A 9 21.81 1.34 12.80
CA VAL A 9 20.56 1.54 13.54
C VAL A 9 19.97 0.23 14.05
N THR A 10 19.24 0.29 15.15
CA THR A 10 18.50 -0.85 15.71
C THR A 10 17.01 -0.86 15.33
N ILE A 11 16.54 0.22 14.71
CA ILE A 11 15.16 0.31 14.22
C ILE A 11 15.03 -0.39 12.85
N PRO A 12 13.83 -0.88 12.50
CA PRO A 12 13.63 -1.54 11.22
C PRO A 12 13.97 -0.64 10.02
N VAL A 13 14.61 -1.22 9.01
CA VAL A 13 15.02 -0.54 7.78
C VAL A 13 14.15 -0.98 6.61
N MET A 14 13.58 0.01 5.93
CA MET A 14 12.83 -0.18 4.70
C MET A 14 13.68 0.21 3.49
N ALA A 15 13.53 -0.52 2.39
CA ALA A 15 14.11 -0.14 1.10
C ALA A 15 13.04 -0.16 -0.02
N LYS A 16 13.26 0.66 -1.05
CA LYS A 16 12.32 0.78 -2.17
C LYS A 16 12.71 -0.15 -3.32
N ALA A 17 11.70 -0.74 -3.95
CA ALA A 17 11.80 -1.42 -5.24
C ALA A 17 10.86 -0.74 -6.24
N ARG A 18 11.21 -0.79 -7.53
CA ARG A 18 10.33 -0.32 -8.61
C ARG A 18 9.09 -1.21 -8.73
N ILE A 19 7.97 -0.62 -9.15
CA ILE A 19 6.74 -1.36 -9.46
C ILE A 19 7.05 -2.46 -10.47
N GLY A 20 6.65 -3.69 -10.15
CA GLY A 20 6.84 -4.88 -10.99
C GLY A 20 8.25 -5.46 -11.02
N HIS A 21 9.25 -4.80 -10.43
CA HIS A 21 10.64 -5.25 -10.51
C HIS A 21 10.98 -6.33 -9.46
N PHE A 22 10.46 -7.54 -9.66
CA PHE A 22 10.63 -8.65 -8.71
C PHE A 22 12.11 -9.00 -8.42
N VAL A 23 13.03 -8.80 -9.36
CA VAL A 23 14.46 -9.04 -9.13
C VAL A 23 15.07 -8.05 -8.12
N GLU A 24 14.59 -6.80 -8.08
CA GLU A 24 15.05 -5.84 -7.07
C GLU A 24 14.58 -6.28 -5.69
N ALA A 25 13.33 -6.72 -5.58
CA ALA A 25 12.81 -7.26 -4.34
C ALA A 25 13.55 -8.52 -3.87
N GLN A 26 13.97 -9.41 -4.79
CA GLN A 26 14.80 -10.57 -4.45
C GLN A 26 16.15 -10.16 -3.85
N ILE A 27 16.80 -9.15 -4.45
CA ILE A 27 18.06 -8.60 -3.94
C ILE A 27 17.85 -7.99 -2.56
N LEU A 28 16.81 -7.17 -2.38
CA LEU A 28 16.51 -6.54 -1.09
C LEU A 28 16.22 -7.57 0.02
N GLN A 29 15.45 -8.61 -0.29
CA GLN A 29 15.22 -9.72 0.64
C GLN A 29 16.52 -10.43 1.00
N ALA A 30 17.42 -10.67 0.04
CA ALA A 30 18.73 -11.29 0.29
C ALA A 30 19.68 -10.39 1.10
N VAL A 31 19.55 -9.07 0.97
CA VAL A 31 20.26 -8.09 1.82
C VAL A 31 19.74 -8.11 3.26
N GLY A 32 18.49 -8.55 3.47
CA GLY A 32 17.90 -8.70 4.80
C GLY A 32 17.17 -7.46 5.31
N VAL A 33 16.61 -6.64 4.41
CA VAL A 33 15.79 -5.48 4.84
C VAL A 33 14.53 -5.95 5.54
N ASP A 34 14.03 -5.17 6.51
CA ASP A 34 12.85 -5.52 7.30
C ASP A 34 11.55 -5.36 6.50
N TYR A 35 11.51 -4.39 5.57
CA TYR A 35 10.36 -4.10 4.72
C TYR A 35 10.79 -3.70 3.31
N ILE A 36 9.99 -4.09 2.31
CA ILE A 36 10.15 -3.63 0.91
C ILE A 36 8.98 -2.71 0.56
N ASP A 37 9.26 -1.50 0.10
CA ASP A 37 8.27 -0.57 -0.45
C ASP A 37 8.27 -0.65 -1.97
N GLU A 38 7.26 -1.29 -2.55
CA GLU A 38 7.04 -1.28 -3.99
C GLU A 38 6.48 0.09 -4.38
N SER A 39 7.37 0.96 -4.85
CA SER A 39 7.15 2.40 -4.79
C SER A 39 6.95 3.02 -6.18
N GLU A 40 5.81 3.68 -6.34
CA GLU A 40 5.46 4.53 -7.48
C GLU A 40 6.30 5.80 -7.60
N VAL A 41 7.11 6.12 -6.58
CA VAL A 41 8.04 7.27 -6.61
C VAL A 41 9.24 6.98 -7.50
N LEU A 42 9.55 5.69 -7.72
CA LEU A 42 10.56 5.26 -8.68
C LEU A 42 9.90 5.02 -10.05
N THR A 43 10.68 5.12 -11.12
CA THR A 43 10.20 4.76 -12.46
C THR A 43 9.75 3.30 -12.48
N PRO A 44 8.50 2.99 -12.89
CA PRO A 44 8.01 1.62 -12.97
C PRO A 44 8.91 0.76 -13.87
N ALA A 45 9.09 -0.50 -13.50
CA ALA A 45 9.75 -1.49 -14.35
C ALA A 45 8.76 -2.29 -15.19
N ASP A 46 7.53 -2.43 -14.69
CA ASP A 46 6.38 -3.00 -15.40
C ASP A 46 5.18 -2.07 -15.14
N GLU A 47 4.49 -1.68 -16.20
CA GLU A 47 3.32 -0.78 -16.13
C GLU A 47 2.00 -1.53 -15.89
N GLU A 48 1.98 -2.84 -16.16
CA GLU A 48 0.79 -3.68 -16.11
C GLU A 48 0.75 -4.50 -14.81
N HIS A 49 1.90 -5.00 -14.35
CA HIS A 49 1.96 -5.97 -13.26
C HIS A 49 2.75 -5.45 -12.06
N HIS A 50 2.18 -5.64 -10.87
CA HIS A 50 2.91 -5.48 -9.61
C HIS A 50 3.57 -6.80 -9.21
N ILE A 51 4.52 -6.73 -8.29
CA ILE A 51 5.20 -7.91 -7.74
C ILE A 51 4.18 -8.84 -7.07
N ASN A 52 4.28 -10.15 -7.31
CA ASN A 52 3.60 -11.16 -6.50
C ASN A 52 4.31 -11.28 -5.14
N LYS A 53 3.77 -10.61 -4.13
CA LYS A 53 4.41 -10.40 -2.82
C LYS A 53 4.30 -11.65 -1.93
N HIS A 54 3.38 -12.56 -2.21
CA HIS A 54 3.25 -13.85 -1.51
C HIS A 54 4.47 -14.77 -1.67
N ALA A 55 5.30 -14.54 -2.69
CA ALA A 55 6.53 -15.31 -2.92
C ALA A 55 7.70 -14.92 -1.98
N TYR A 56 7.49 -13.92 -1.11
CA TYR A 56 8.53 -13.35 -0.25
C TYR A 56 8.20 -13.55 1.22
N LYS A 57 9.24 -13.65 2.04
CA LYS A 57 9.13 -13.66 3.51
C LYS A 57 9.13 -12.25 4.08
N VAL A 58 9.81 -11.33 3.40
CA VAL A 58 9.88 -9.93 3.80
C VAL A 58 8.54 -9.25 3.47
N PRO A 59 7.93 -8.55 4.43
CA PRO A 59 6.66 -7.85 4.22
C PRO A 59 6.79 -6.68 3.25
N PHE A 60 5.73 -6.47 2.46
CA PHE A 60 5.67 -5.38 1.49
C PHE A 60 4.76 -4.25 1.93
N VAL A 61 5.15 -3.04 1.54
CA VAL A 61 4.38 -1.81 1.64
C VAL A 61 4.04 -1.34 0.23
N CYS A 62 2.78 -0.99 0.00
CA CYS A 62 2.33 -0.49 -1.29
C CYS A 62 1.53 0.81 -1.15
N GLY A 63 1.66 1.70 -2.14
CA GLY A 63 0.88 2.92 -2.24
C GLY A 63 -0.53 2.68 -2.78
N ALA A 64 -1.54 3.37 -2.24
CA ALA A 64 -2.91 3.40 -2.75
C ALA A 64 -3.52 4.81 -2.72
N ARG A 65 -4.45 5.07 -3.65
CA ARG A 65 -5.24 6.31 -3.75
C ARG A 65 -6.69 6.16 -3.30
N ASN A 66 -7.19 4.92 -3.30
CA ASN A 66 -8.57 4.56 -2.96
C ASN A 66 -8.64 3.12 -2.43
N LEU A 67 -9.82 2.69 -1.98
CA LEU A 67 -10.06 1.37 -1.42
C LEU A 67 -9.81 0.26 -2.45
N GLY A 68 -10.26 0.44 -3.69
CA GLY A 68 -10.08 -0.57 -4.75
C GLY A 68 -8.60 -0.89 -4.98
N GLU A 69 -7.76 0.14 -5.11
CA GLU A 69 -6.32 -0.01 -5.27
C GLU A 69 -5.68 -0.66 -4.03
N ALA A 70 -6.06 -0.24 -2.83
CA ALA A 70 -5.56 -0.83 -1.59
C ALA A 70 -5.87 -2.34 -1.50
N LEU A 71 -7.11 -2.74 -1.78
CA LEU A 71 -7.52 -4.15 -1.72
C LEU A 71 -6.83 -4.99 -2.81
N ARG A 72 -6.56 -4.45 -4.00
CA ARG A 72 -5.75 -5.14 -5.02
C ARG A 72 -4.32 -5.38 -4.54
N ARG A 73 -3.67 -4.37 -3.94
CA ARG A 73 -2.32 -4.53 -3.38
C ARG A 73 -2.27 -5.54 -2.24
N ILE A 74 -3.28 -5.55 -1.37
CA ILE A 74 -3.41 -6.55 -0.30
C ILE A 74 -3.58 -7.95 -0.91
N SER A 75 -4.40 -8.08 -1.95
CA SER A 75 -4.60 -9.35 -2.68
C SER A 75 -3.31 -9.90 -3.26
N GLU A 76 -2.40 -9.03 -3.71
CA GLU A 76 -1.08 -9.38 -4.22
C GLU A 76 -0.08 -9.73 -3.12
N GLY A 77 -0.42 -9.52 -1.85
CA GLY A 77 0.40 -9.84 -0.67
C GLY A 77 1.02 -8.64 0.04
N ALA A 78 0.51 -7.41 -0.16
CA ALA A 78 0.95 -6.27 0.63
C ALA A 78 0.52 -6.41 2.10
N ALA A 79 1.49 -6.32 3.01
CA ALA A 79 1.26 -6.37 4.46
C ALA A 79 0.94 -4.98 5.06
N PHE A 80 1.23 -3.92 4.30
CA PHE A 80 0.97 -2.53 4.68
C PHE A 80 0.49 -1.73 3.46
N ILE A 81 -0.41 -0.79 3.71
CA ILE A 81 -0.83 0.21 2.73
C ILE A 81 -0.36 1.58 3.20
N ARG A 82 0.04 2.44 2.25
CA ARG A 82 0.27 3.86 2.48
C ARG A 82 -0.47 4.70 1.45
N THR A 83 -0.84 5.93 1.78
CA THR A 83 -1.32 6.87 0.74
C THR A 83 -0.19 7.19 -0.23
N LYS A 84 -0.51 7.33 -1.53
CA LYS A 84 0.49 7.79 -2.50
C LYS A 84 0.88 9.26 -2.27
N GLY A 85 -0.14 10.08 -2.07
CA GLY A 85 0.00 11.54 -1.95
C GLY A 85 0.72 12.13 -3.16
N GLU A 86 1.40 13.25 -2.94
CA GLU A 86 2.34 13.84 -3.89
C GLU A 86 3.74 13.82 -3.26
N ALA A 87 4.59 12.90 -3.71
CA ALA A 87 5.91 12.72 -3.12
C ALA A 87 6.82 13.90 -3.48
N GLY A 88 7.51 14.47 -2.49
CA GLY A 88 8.54 15.50 -2.69
C GLY A 88 8.05 16.93 -2.86
N THR A 89 6.74 17.21 -2.87
CA THR A 89 6.21 18.58 -3.04
C THR A 89 5.94 19.33 -1.74
N GLY A 90 5.91 18.62 -0.61
CA GLY A 90 5.51 19.22 0.69
C GLY A 90 4.02 19.60 0.76
N ASN A 91 3.21 19.18 -0.22
CA ASN A 91 1.79 19.45 -0.29
C ASN A 91 0.96 18.25 0.20
N VAL A 92 0.40 18.34 1.40
CA VAL A 92 -0.37 17.26 2.02
C VAL A 92 -1.75 17.02 1.38
N VAL A 93 -2.23 17.92 0.51
CA VAL A 93 -3.60 17.87 -0.03
C VAL A 93 -3.91 16.53 -0.70
N GLU A 94 -2.96 15.97 -1.46
CA GLU A 94 -3.14 14.68 -2.12
C GLU A 94 -3.18 13.51 -1.12
N ALA A 95 -2.35 13.53 -0.08
CA ALA A 95 -2.39 12.49 0.96
C ALA A 95 -3.73 12.52 1.71
N VAL A 96 -4.22 13.72 2.07
CA VAL A 96 -5.53 13.90 2.70
C VAL A 96 -6.65 13.44 1.78
N ARG A 97 -6.58 13.75 0.48
CA ARG A 97 -7.58 13.32 -0.51
C ARG A 97 -7.66 11.80 -0.59
N HIS A 98 -6.53 11.12 -0.74
CA HIS A 98 -6.47 9.66 -0.82
C HIS A 98 -6.99 9.01 0.46
N GLN A 99 -6.59 9.54 1.63
CA GLN A 99 -7.06 9.02 2.91
C GLN A 99 -8.57 9.21 3.08
N ARG A 100 -9.12 10.37 2.69
CA ARG A 100 -10.56 10.63 2.73
C ARG A 100 -11.33 9.72 1.78
N ALA A 101 -10.83 9.52 0.56
CA ALA A 101 -11.45 8.64 -0.44
C ALA A 101 -11.57 7.22 0.12
N MET A 102 -10.45 6.64 0.55
CA MET A 102 -10.41 5.29 1.11
C MET A 102 -11.31 5.15 2.35
N MET A 103 -11.24 6.07 3.31
CA MET A 103 -12.10 6.01 4.51
C MET A 103 -13.59 6.19 4.19
N SER A 104 -13.92 7.00 3.18
CA SER A 104 -15.31 7.18 2.73
C SER A 104 -15.86 5.90 2.09
N GLU A 105 -15.06 5.25 1.25
CA GLU A 105 -15.42 3.99 0.60
C GLU A 105 -15.56 2.85 1.61
N ILE A 106 -14.70 2.78 2.64
CA ILE A 106 -14.82 1.81 3.73
C ILE A 106 -16.13 2.03 4.50
N ARG A 107 -16.46 3.29 4.84
CA ARG A 107 -17.73 3.61 5.52
C ARG A 107 -18.93 3.22 4.66
N LYS A 108 -18.89 3.52 3.37
CA LYS A 108 -19.93 3.13 2.40
C LYS A 108 -20.11 1.60 2.37
N ALA A 109 -19.01 0.85 2.25
CA ALA A 109 -19.03 -0.61 2.26
C ALA A 109 -19.55 -1.18 3.58
N SER A 110 -19.27 -0.54 4.73
CA SER A 110 -19.66 -1.05 6.05
C SER A 110 -21.16 -1.06 6.35
N VAL A 111 -21.96 -0.35 5.54
CA VAL A 111 -23.43 -0.27 5.69
C VAL A 111 -24.17 -0.95 4.53
N MET A 112 -23.43 -1.49 3.55
CA MET A 112 -24.01 -2.24 2.43
C MET A 112 -24.41 -3.65 2.87
N SER A 113 -25.49 -4.15 2.29
CA SER A 113 -25.84 -5.57 2.31
C SER A 113 -24.82 -6.40 1.52
N GLU A 114 -24.82 -7.72 1.74
CA GLU A 114 -23.90 -8.63 1.04
C GLU A 114 -24.10 -8.62 -0.49
N GLU A 115 -25.34 -8.51 -0.96
CA GLU A 115 -25.67 -8.41 -2.38
C GLU A 115 -25.12 -7.14 -3.02
N GLU A 116 -25.24 -6.00 -2.33
CA GLU A 116 -24.67 -4.72 -2.77
C GLU A 116 -23.13 -4.75 -2.78
N LEU A 117 -22.50 -5.49 -1.86
CA LEU A 117 -21.05 -5.65 -1.82
C LEU A 117 -20.51 -6.39 -3.06
N TYR A 118 -21.26 -7.32 -3.66
CA TYR A 118 -20.86 -7.96 -4.91
C TYR A 118 -20.81 -6.97 -6.07
N ALA A 119 -21.85 -6.13 -6.21
CA ALA A 119 -21.88 -5.09 -7.22
C ALA A 119 -20.77 -4.06 -6.98
N TYR A 120 -20.59 -3.63 -5.72
CA TYR A 120 -19.58 -2.65 -5.37
C TYR A 120 -18.14 -3.17 -5.57
N ALA A 121 -17.87 -4.45 -5.27
CA ALA A 121 -16.58 -5.09 -5.55
C ALA A 121 -16.21 -5.03 -7.04
N LYS A 122 -17.20 -5.22 -7.92
CA LYS A 122 -17.02 -5.11 -9.36
C LYS A 122 -16.69 -3.68 -9.77
N ASP A 123 -17.40 -2.70 -9.23
CA ASP A 123 -17.21 -1.28 -9.55
C ASP A 123 -15.82 -0.77 -9.17
N ILE A 124 -15.34 -1.11 -7.98
CA ILE A 124 -14.00 -0.70 -7.50
C ILE A 124 -12.88 -1.63 -7.97
N GLN A 125 -13.22 -2.69 -8.71
CA GLN A 125 -12.32 -3.73 -9.19
C GLN A 125 -11.47 -4.33 -8.04
N ALA A 126 -12.13 -4.75 -6.95
CA ALA A 126 -11.49 -5.34 -5.79
C ALA A 126 -11.95 -6.77 -5.54
N PRO A 127 -11.12 -7.61 -4.89
CA PRO A 127 -11.55 -8.94 -4.49
C PRO A 127 -12.69 -8.86 -3.46
N PHE A 128 -13.81 -9.51 -3.76
CA PHE A 128 -15.01 -9.49 -2.92
C PHE A 128 -14.73 -9.92 -1.48
N HIS A 129 -13.93 -10.98 -1.28
CA HIS A 129 -13.63 -11.49 0.07
C HIS A 129 -12.91 -10.45 0.94
N LEU A 130 -11.93 -9.70 0.38
CA LEU A 130 -11.25 -8.62 1.09
C LEU A 130 -12.17 -7.42 1.33
N LEU A 131 -13.05 -7.11 0.38
CA LEU A 131 -14.02 -6.03 0.56
C LEU A 131 -15.02 -6.38 1.67
N LYS A 132 -15.55 -7.61 1.67
CA LYS A 132 -16.44 -8.12 2.72
C LYS A 132 -15.77 -8.09 4.09
N GLU A 133 -14.52 -8.53 4.17
CA GLU A 133 -13.75 -8.44 5.41
C GLU A 133 -13.54 -6.99 5.86
N THR A 134 -13.18 -6.10 4.94
CA THR A 134 -12.99 -4.66 5.21
C THR A 134 -14.28 -3.99 5.68
N ALA A 135 -15.41 -4.31 5.06
CA ALA A 135 -16.74 -3.82 5.46
C ALA A 135 -17.08 -4.26 6.89
N ARG A 136 -16.84 -5.53 7.21
CA ARG A 136 -17.04 -6.09 8.56
C ARG A 136 -16.13 -5.44 9.61
N LEU A 137 -14.85 -5.24 9.28
CA LEU A 137 -13.86 -4.65 10.19
C LEU A 137 -13.99 -3.13 10.32
N LYS A 138 -14.66 -2.47 9.37
CA LYS A 138 -14.73 -1.00 9.24
C LYS A 138 -13.36 -0.33 9.12
N ARG A 139 -12.37 -1.08 8.66
CA ARG A 139 -10.98 -0.68 8.40
C ARG A 139 -10.34 -1.69 7.45
N LEU A 140 -9.20 -1.33 6.85
CA LEU A 140 -8.39 -2.28 6.10
C LEU A 140 -7.94 -3.46 7.00
N PRO A 141 -7.80 -4.68 6.44
CA PRO A 141 -7.29 -5.84 7.17
C PRO A 141 -5.79 -5.75 7.50
N VAL A 142 -5.10 -4.74 6.94
CA VAL A 142 -3.68 -4.45 7.15
C VAL A 142 -3.47 -3.06 7.76
N VAL A 143 -2.24 -2.76 8.18
CA VAL A 143 -1.87 -1.44 8.68
C VAL A 143 -1.90 -0.41 7.54
N ASN A 144 -2.40 0.80 7.83
CA ASN A 144 -2.51 1.90 6.89
C ASN A 144 -1.75 3.15 7.39
N PHE A 145 -0.80 3.64 6.59
CA PHE A 145 0.00 4.83 6.87
C PHE A 145 -0.38 6.01 5.95
N ALA A 146 -0.27 7.24 6.47
CA ALA A 146 -0.26 8.43 5.63
C ALA A 146 1.15 8.69 5.10
N ALA A 147 1.28 8.96 3.81
CA ALA A 147 2.53 9.33 3.14
C ALA A 147 2.28 10.30 1.97
N GLY A 148 3.32 11.08 1.65
CA GLY A 148 3.31 12.13 0.62
C GLY A 148 2.90 13.50 1.17
N GLY A 149 3.73 14.52 0.95
CA GLY A 149 3.40 15.91 1.31
C GLY A 149 3.35 16.27 2.81
N ILE A 150 3.73 15.35 3.71
CA ILE A 150 3.84 15.65 5.15
C ILE A 150 5.12 16.44 5.39
N ALA A 151 4.99 17.71 5.80
CA ALA A 151 6.12 18.63 5.96
C ALA A 151 6.20 19.27 7.35
N THR A 152 5.10 19.25 8.13
CA THR A 152 5.05 19.87 9.46
C THR A 152 4.34 18.96 10.46
N PRO A 153 4.53 19.12 11.78
CA PRO A 153 3.75 18.39 12.79
C PRO A 153 2.23 18.61 12.71
N GLY A 154 1.76 19.69 12.06
CA GLY A 154 0.34 20.02 11.92
C GLY A 154 -0.34 19.42 10.68
N THR A 155 0.41 18.72 9.83
CA THR A 155 -0.09 18.06 8.60
C THR A 155 -0.15 16.55 8.79
#